data_AF-A0A8J2E9P8-F1
#
_entry.id   AF-A0A8J2E9P8-F1
#
_cell.length_a   1.000
_cell.length_b   1.000
_cell.length_c   1.000
_cell.angle_alpha   90.00
_cell.angle_beta   90.00
_cell.angle_gamma   90.00
#
_symmetry.space_group_name_H-M   'P 1'
#
loop_
_entity.id
_entity.type
_entity.pdbx_description
1 polymer ?
#
loop_
_entity_poly.entity_id
_entity_poly.type
_entity_poly.pdbx_seq_one_letter_code
_entity_poly.pdbx_strand_id
1 'polypeptide(L)'
;MGIKKLGGCCCFDLKTGVVIIGILGIIVSVGNLIKAPLDYSSACSDGKTTENNENCADASSRLGGSIASSVIVLILMFLMIYGSQKDNHRFMLPILILKAISIVLSVIAIWYLIIIFFVVSVGMGFLVLVIGNAVIVLIVYFWLVIYSRSEEIKDAKFSSGGCA
;
A
#
# COMPACT_ATOMS: atom_id res chain seq x y z
N MET A 1 -17.10 9.47 -13.93
CA MET A 1 -16.50 10.54 -13.10
C MET A 1 -15.03 10.60 -13.48
N GLY A 2 -14.62 11.58 -14.29
CA GLY A 2 -13.25 11.66 -14.81
C GLY A 2 -12.27 12.07 -13.71
N ILE A 3 -11.29 11.22 -13.44
CA ILE A 3 -10.19 11.55 -12.53
C ILE A 3 -9.35 12.63 -13.22
N LYS A 4 -9.28 13.83 -12.64
CA LYS A 4 -8.44 14.90 -13.18
C LYS A 4 -6.97 14.47 -13.07
N LYS A 5 -6.24 14.54 -14.18
CA LYS A 5 -4.78 14.35 -14.22
C LYS A 5 -4.11 15.33 -13.26
N LEU A 6 -3.15 14.85 -12.47
CA LEU A 6 -2.29 15.75 -11.72
C LEU A 6 -1.25 16.30 -12.69
N GLY A 7 -1.40 17.56 -13.09
CA GLY A 7 -0.43 18.29 -13.90
C GLY A 7 0.79 18.66 -13.07
N GLY A 8 1.66 17.68 -12.81
CA GLY A 8 2.91 17.86 -12.05
C GLY A 8 2.71 18.13 -10.55
N CYS A 9 3.58 17.56 -9.72
CA CYS A 9 3.79 18.14 -8.39
C CYS A 9 4.35 19.56 -8.58
N CYS A 10 4.00 20.52 -7.71
CA CYS A 10 4.81 21.72 -7.54
C CYS A 10 6.29 21.31 -7.45
N CYS A 11 7.06 21.62 -8.50
CA CYS A 11 8.51 21.45 -8.62
C CYS A 11 9.12 20.05 -8.85
N PHE A 12 8.35 18.95 -8.97
CA PHE A 12 8.93 17.61 -9.21
C PHE A 12 8.25 16.83 -10.34
N ASP A 13 9.08 16.21 -11.18
CA ASP A 13 8.66 15.31 -12.26
C ASP A 13 7.91 14.09 -11.72
N LEU A 14 6.86 13.64 -12.42
CA LEU A 14 6.04 12.49 -12.00
C LEU A 14 6.90 11.21 -11.89
N LYS A 15 7.95 11.11 -12.71
CA LYS A 15 8.94 10.03 -12.64
C LYS A 15 9.59 9.94 -11.25
N THR A 16 10.03 11.07 -10.70
CA THR A 16 10.64 11.16 -9.37
C THR A 16 9.63 10.80 -8.28
N GLY A 17 8.38 11.23 -8.43
CA GLY A 17 7.29 10.88 -7.50
C GLY A 17 7.07 9.37 -7.39
N VAL A 18 7.01 8.66 -8.53
CA VAL A 18 6.85 7.20 -8.53
C VAL A 18 8.05 6.48 -7.91
N VAL A 19 9.27 6.98 -8.15
CA VAL A 19 10.48 6.41 -7.53
C VAL A 19 10.47 6.59 -6.02
N ILE A 20 10.15 7.78 -5.51
CA ILE A 20 10.06 8.05 -4.07
C ILE A 20 9.00 7.14 -3.43
N ILE A 21 7.81 7.02 -4.04
CA ILE A 21 6.74 6.14 -3.53
C ILE A 21 7.20 4.68 -3.51
N GLY A 22 7.93 4.24 -4.54
CA GLY A 22 8.52 2.90 -4.59
C GLY A 22 9.50 2.65 -3.45
N ILE A 23 10.42 3.58 -3.18
CA ILE A 23 11.39 3.48 -2.08
C ILE A 23 10.70 3.46 -0.72
N LEU A 24 9.72 4.35 -0.48
CA LEU A 24 8.92 4.34 0.75
C LEU A 24 8.20 3.00 0.93
N GLY A 25 7.65 2.44 -0.15
CA GLY A 25 7.02 1.12 -0.15
C GLY A 25 7.97 -0.01 0.24
N ILE A 26 9.23 0.05 -0.23
CA ILE A 26 10.28 -0.91 0.15
C ILE A 26 10.59 -0.79 1.64
N ILE A 27 10.78 0.42 2.16
CA ILE A 27 11.07 0.67 3.58
C ILE A 27 9.95 0.09 4.47
N VAL A 28 8.69 0.35 4.12
CA VAL A 28 7.53 -0.18 4.86
C VAL A 28 7.50 -1.71 4.82
N SER A 29 7.80 -2.32 3.67
CA SER A 29 7.81 -3.78 3.51
C SER A 29 8.91 -4.42 4.35
N VAL A 30 10.09 -3.81 4.42
CA VAL A 30 11.18 -4.26 5.31
C VAL A 30 10.78 -4.12 6.78
N GLY A 31 10.13 -3.03 7.16
CA GLY A 31 9.59 -2.86 8.51
C GLY A 31 8.59 -3.95 8.90
N ASN A 32 7.71 -4.36 7.98
CA ASN A 32 6.75 -5.44 8.21
C ASN A 32 7.44 -6.80 8.38
N LEU A 33 8.52 -7.06 7.64
CA LEU A 33 9.33 -8.28 7.80
C LEU A 33 9.99 -8.37 9.18
N ILE A 34 10.33 -7.24 9.80
CA ILE A 34 10.92 -7.22 11.15
C ILE A 34 9.85 -7.42 12.23
N LYS A 35 8.66 -6.85 12.05
CA LYS A 35 7.55 -6.99 13.01
C LYS A 35 6.99 -8.40 13.06
N ALA A 36 6.91 -9.08 11.92
CA ALA A 36 6.25 -10.38 11.82
C ALA A 36 6.87 -11.46 12.78
N PRO A 37 8.20 -11.60 12.89
CA PRO A 37 8.83 -12.47 13.88
C PRO A 37 8.61 -12.04 15.35
N LEU A 38 8.52 -10.73 15.62
CA LEU A 38 8.28 -10.20 16.97
C LEU A 38 6.87 -10.53 17.45
N ASP A 39 5.89 -10.38 16.55
CA ASP A 39 4.50 -10.74 16.85
C ASP A 39 4.38 -12.25 17.10
N TYR A 40 5.06 -13.07 16.28
CA TYR A 40 5.12 -14.52 16.48
C TYR A 40 5.75 -14.92 17.81
N SER A 41 6.90 -14.34 18.18
CA SER A 41 7.57 -14.68 19.43
C SER A 41 6.74 -14.28 20.64
N SER A 42 6.07 -13.12 20.59
CA SER A 42 5.18 -12.68 21.67
C SER A 42 3.97 -13.58 21.85
N ALA A 43 3.42 -14.13 20.76
CA ALA A 43 2.24 -14.99 20.80
C ALA A 43 2.56 -16.42 21.29
N CYS A 44 3.76 -16.94 21.03
CA CYS A 44 4.14 -18.32 21.38
C CYS A 44 5.05 -18.44 22.62
N SER A 45 5.35 -17.33 23.32
CA SER A 45 6.26 -17.35 24.49
C SER A 45 5.60 -17.83 25.78
N ASP A 46 4.27 -17.85 25.86
CA ASP A 46 3.59 -18.30 27.08
C ASP A 46 3.59 -19.84 27.17
N GLY A 47 3.39 -20.42 28.36
CA GLY A 47 3.47 -21.88 28.55
C GLY A 47 2.51 -22.68 27.66
N LYS A 48 2.77 -23.98 27.44
CA LYS A 48 1.88 -24.87 26.65
C LYS A 48 0.51 -25.07 27.31
N THR A 49 -0.43 -24.18 27.04
CA THR A 49 -1.87 -24.36 27.30
C THR A 49 -2.59 -24.65 25.98
N THR A 50 -3.77 -25.30 26.03
CA THR A 50 -4.55 -25.64 24.82
C THR A 50 -4.94 -24.40 24.01
N GLU A 51 -5.24 -23.28 24.69
CA GLU A 51 -5.54 -21.97 24.09
C GLU A 51 -4.30 -21.34 23.41
N ASN A 52 -3.12 -21.50 24.02
CA ASN A 52 -1.88 -20.99 23.45
C ASN A 52 -1.45 -21.76 22.18
N ASN A 53 -1.81 -23.04 22.06
CA ASN A 53 -1.52 -23.82 20.85
C ASN A 53 -2.33 -23.34 19.63
N GLU A 54 -3.60 -22.94 19.83
CA GLU A 54 -4.43 -22.36 18.76
C GLU A 54 -3.94 -20.97 18.37
N ASN A 55 -3.61 -20.11 19.34
CA ASN A 55 -3.04 -18.79 19.09
C ASN A 55 -1.69 -18.84 18.37
N CYS A 56 -0.83 -19.82 18.72
CA CYS A 56 0.45 -20.02 18.05
C CYS A 56 0.29 -20.57 16.62
N ALA A 57 -0.71 -21.42 16.38
CA ALA A 57 -1.06 -21.87 15.04
C ALA A 57 -1.53 -20.70 14.14
N ASP A 58 -2.43 -19.84 14.64
CA ASP A 58 -2.87 -18.65 13.92
C ASP A 58 -1.70 -17.68 13.65
N ALA A 59 -0.88 -17.39 14.67
CA ALA A 59 0.30 -16.54 14.54
C ALA A 59 1.30 -17.07 13.50
N SER A 60 1.52 -18.38 13.42
CA SER A 60 2.41 -19.00 12.43
C SER A 60 1.89 -18.82 11.00
N SER A 61 0.57 -18.92 10.80
CA SER A 61 -0.05 -18.72 9.48
C SER A 61 0.03 -17.25 9.05
N ARG A 62 -0.18 -16.32 9.99
CA ARG A 62 -0.04 -14.88 9.77
C ARG A 62 1.40 -14.47 9.48
N LEU A 63 2.38 -15.10 10.13
CA LEU A 63 3.80 -14.92 9.84
C LEU A 63 4.11 -15.29 8.39
N GLY A 64 3.69 -16.50 7.96
CA GLY A 64 3.86 -16.95 6.58
C GLY A 64 3.21 -16.02 5.56
N GLY A 65 1.98 -15.59 5.82
CA GLY A 65 1.26 -14.64 4.98
C GLY A 65 1.93 -13.25 4.90
N SER A 66 2.44 -12.74 6.02
CA SER A 66 3.13 -11.46 6.08
C SER A 66 4.45 -11.47 5.28
N ILE A 67 5.23 -12.56 5.41
CA ILE A 67 6.47 -12.72 4.65
C ILE A 67 6.16 -12.83 3.15
N ALA A 68 5.23 -13.70 2.76
CA ALA A 68 4.88 -13.91 1.36
C ALA A 68 4.34 -12.63 0.70
N SER A 69 3.43 -11.93 1.38
CA SER A 69 2.88 -10.66 0.88
C SER A 69 3.96 -9.57 0.77
N SER A 70 4.88 -9.48 1.74
CA SER A 70 5.97 -8.50 1.69
C SER A 70 6.91 -8.74 0.51
N VAL A 71 7.26 -10.00 0.21
CA VAL A 71 8.09 -10.35 -0.97
C VAL A 71 7.38 -9.98 -2.27
N ILE A 72 6.08 -10.30 -2.39
CA ILE A 72 5.28 -9.93 -3.57
C ILE A 72 5.26 -8.42 -3.76
N VAL A 73 5.01 -7.65 -2.69
CA VAL A 73 4.99 -6.19 -2.74
C VAL A 73 6.36 -5.64 -3.16
N LEU A 74 7.47 -6.17 -2.63
CA LEU A 74 8.81 -5.77 -3.05
C LEU A 74 9.03 -5.97 -4.55
N ILE A 75 8.70 -7.15 -5.08
CA ILE A 75 8.83 -7.45 -6.52
C ILE A 75 8.01 -6.45 -7.35
N LEU A 76 6.78 -6.17 -6.93
CA LEU A 76 5.91 -5.23 -7.63
C LEU A 76 6.43 -3.78 -7.55
N MET A 77 7.04 -3.38 -6.44
CA MET A 77 7.67 -2.05 -6.31
C MET A 77 8.87 -1.91 -7.24
N PHE A 78 9.73 -2.93 -7.33
CA PHE A 78 10.82 -2.95 -8.31
C PHE A 78 10.30 -2.90 -9.74
N LEU A 79 9.23 -3.65 -10.05
CA LEU A 79 8.61 -3.66 -11.37
C LEU A 79 8.00 -2.30 -11.72
N MET A 80 7.40 -1.61 -10.75
CA MET A 80 6.87 -0.25 -10.91
C MET A 80 7.99 0.75 -11.21
N ILE A 81 9.09 0.71 -10.44
CA ILE A 81 10.25 1.57 -10.64
C ILE A 81 10.87 1.31 -12.03
N TYR A 82 11.04 0.04 -12.40
CA TYR A 82 11.57 -0.35 -13.71
C TYR A 82 10.64 0.09 -14.86
N GLY A 83 9.32 -0.11 -14.69
CA GLY A 83 8.30 0.31 -15.66
C GLY A 83 8.28 1.83 -15.88
N SER A 84 8.48 2.59 -14.81
CA SER A 84 8.61 4.06 -14.84
C SER A 84 9.89 4.53 -15.53
N GLN A 85 11.01 3.82 -15.33
CA GLN A 85 12.29 4.12 -15.99
C GLN A 85 12.26 3.82 -17.50
N LYS A 86 11.55 2.76 -17.90
CA LYS A 86 11.51 2.27 -19.28
C LYS A 86 10.27 2.70 -20.06
N ASP A 87 9.51 3.65 -19.52
CA ASP A 87 8.27 4.19 -20.10
C ASP A 87 7.34 3.09 -20.64
N ASN A 88 7.16 2.05 -19.83
CA ASN A 88 6.32 0.92 -20.18
C ASN A 88 5.19 0.74 -19.16
N HIS A 89 4.03 1.33 -19.49
CA HIS A 89 2.81 1.30 -18.68
C HIS A 89 2.37 -0.11 -18.29
N ARG A 90 2.67 -1.14 -19.11
CA ARG A 90 2.22 -2.51 -18.88
C ARG A 90 2.78 -3.11 -17.58
N PHE A 91 3.95 -2.64 -17.14
CA PHE A 91 4.58 -3.05 -15.88
C PHE A 91 4.03 -2.28 -14.66
N MET A 92 3.36 -1.14 -14.87
CA MET A 92 2.76 -0.34 -13.80
C MET A 92 1.31 -0.74 -13.50
N LEU A 93 0.63 -1.43 -14.43
CA LEU A 93 -0.77 -1.84 -14.26
C LEU A 93 -1.02 -2.78 -13.07
N PRO A 94 -0.23 -3.85 -12.84
CA PRO A 94 -0.53 -4.81 -11.77
C PRO A 94 -0.51 -4.18 -10.37
N ILE A 95 0.49 -3.35 -10.08
CA ILE A 95 0.58 -2.63 -8.81
C ILE A 95 -0.57 -1.62 -8.66
N LEU A 96 -0.99 -0.96 -9.74
CA LEU A 96 -2.05 0.04 -9.73
C LEU A 96 -3.41 -0.58 -9.38
N ILE A 97 -3.72 -1.75 -9.97
CA ILE A 97 -4.95 -2.50 -9.67
C ILE A 97 -4.92 -3.01 -8.22
N LEU A 98 -3.81 -3.62 -7.79
CA LEU A 98 -3.67 -4.14 -6.42
C LEU A 98 -3.80 -3.03 -5.37
N LYS A 99 -3.21 -1.85 -5.63
CA LYS A 99 -3.33 -0.69 -4.75
C LYS A 99 -4.76 -0.13 -4.72
N ALA A 100 -5.48 -0.14 -5.84
CA ALA A 100 -6.89 0.27 -5.86
C ALA A 100 -7.77 -0.64 -4.97
N ILE A 101 -7.59 -1.96 -5.08
CA ILE A 101 -8.30 -2.94 -4.22
C ILE A 101 -7.92 -2.73 -2.75
N SER A 102 -6.62 -2.54 -2.48
CA SER A 102 -6.11 -2.28 -1.13
C SER A 102 -6.70 -1.00 -0.51
N ILE A 103 -6.91 0.07 -1.29
CA ILE A 103 -7.57 1.29 -0.81
C ILE A 103 -8.98 0.99 -0.33
N VAL A 104 -9.78 0.27 -1.13
CA VAL A 104 -11.16 -0.07 -0.77
C VAL A 104 -11.21 -0.86 0.54
N LEU A 105 -10.36 -1.89 0.68
CA LEU A 105 -10.26 -2.68 1.91
C LEU A 105 -9.80 -1.83 3.11
N SER A 106 -8.84 -0.93 2.90
CA SER A 106 -8.32 -0.05 3.95
C SER A 106 -9.37 0.93 4.46
N VAL A 107 -10.19 1.50 3.57
CA VAL A 107 -11.30 2.36 3.94
C VAL A 107 -12.26 1.59 4.86
N ILE A 108 -12.71 0.40 4.45
CA ILE A 108 -13.62 -0.43 5.25
C ILE A 108 -13.02 -0.75 6.63
N ALA A 109 -11.75 -1.16 6.67
CA ALA A 109 -11.06 -1.49 7.91
C ALA A 109 -10.91 -0.29 8.86
N ILE A 110 -10.57 0.89 8.34
CA ILE A 110 -10.44 2.11 9.14
C ILE A 110 -11.79 2.52 9.72
N TRP A 111 -12.86 2.49 8.94
CA TRP A 111 -14.21 2.80 9.42
C TRP A 111 -14.66 1.82 10.51
N TYR A 112 -14.38 0.53 10.34
CA TYR A 112 -14.65 -0.47 11.37
C TYR A 112 -13.88 -0.19 12.66
N LEU A 113 -12.59 0.12 12.57
CA LEU A 113 -11.76 0.47 13.73
C LEU A 113 -12.28 1.72 14.43
N ILE A 114 -12.67 2.75 13.68
CA ILE A 114 -13.26 3.98 14.23
C ILE A 114 -14.46 3.64 15.13
N ILE A 115 -15.39 2.81 14.65
CA ILE A 115 -16.59 2.41 15.40
C ILE A 115 -16.21 1.73 16.72
N ILE A 116 -15.26 0.78 16.70
CA ILE A 116 -14.79 0.09 17.91
C ILE A 116 -14.19 1.09 18.91
N PHE A 117 -13.31 1.98 18.45
CA PHE A 117 -12.65 2.93 19.33
C PHE A 117 -13.62 3.94 19.93
N PHE A 118 -14.69 4.32 19.20
CA PHE A 118 -15.76 5.16 19.75
C PHE A 118 -16.50 4.50 20.92
N VAL A 119 -16.68 3.18 20.90
CA VAL A 119 -17.31 2.44 22.01
C VAL A 119 -16.42 2.42 23.25
N VAL A 120 -15.10 2.36 23.08
CA VAL A 120 -14.14 2.33 24.19
C VAL A 120 -13.93 3.71 24.80
N SER A 121 -13.71 4.73 23.95
CA SER A 121 -13.49 6.11 24.38
C SER A 121 -13.77 7.06 23.24
N VAL A 122 -14.69 8.00 23.46
CA VAL A 122 -15.06 9.03 22.48
C VAL A 122 -13.83 9.83 22.02
N GLY A 123 -12.89 10.12 22.93
CA GLY A 123 -11.66 10.85 22.60
C GLY A 123 -10.74 10.09 21.65
N MET A 124 -10.54 8.79 21.90
CA MET A 124 -9.73 7.93 21.03
C MET A 124 -10.41 7.72 19.67
N GLY A 125 -11.73 7.53 19.66
CA GLY A 125 -12.52 7.43 18.43
C GLY A 125 -12.34 8.65 17.53
N PHE A 126 -12.38 9.85 18.11
CA PHE A 126 -12.19 11.10 17.35
C PHE A 126 -10.77 11.26 16.79
N LEU A 127 -9.74 10.92 17.58
CA LEU A 127 -8.35 10.92 17.11
C LEU A 127 -8.13 9.95 15.95
N VAL A 128 -8.62 8.71 16.08
CA VAL A 128 -8.52 7.70 15.03
C VAL A 128 -9.31 8.11 13.80
N LEU A 129 -10.44 8.79 13.95
CA LEU A 129 -11.22 9.32 12.83
C LEU A 129 -10.43 10.37 12.04
N VAL A 130 -9.83 11.35 12.71
CA VAL A 130 -9.06 12.42 12.04
C VAL A 130 -7.81 11.85 11.37
N ILE A 131 -7.02 11.06 12.11
CA ILE A 131 -5.77 10.49 11.62
C ILE A 131 -6.04 9.46 10.52
N GLY A 132 -7.02 8.57 10.71
CA GLY A 132 -7.39 7.53 9.74
C GLY A 132 -7.84 8.11 8.41
N ASN A 133 -8.68 9.15 8.42
CA ASN A 133 -9.09 9.83 7.20
C ASN A 133 -7.93 10.57 6.52
N ALA A 134 -7.05 11.22 7.28
CA ALA A 134 -5.85 11.84 6.71
C ALA A 134 -4.95 10.81 6.02
N VAL A 135 -4.79 9.62 6.61
CA VAL A 135 -4.05 8.50 5.99
C VAL A 135 -4.72 8.03 4.71
N ILE A 136 -6.05 7.89 4.67
CA ILE A 136 -6.79 7.49 3.44
C ILE A 136 -6.53 8.50 2.31
N VAL A 137 -6.65 9.81 2.60
CA VAL A 137 -6.42 10.86 1.61
C VAL A 137 -5.00 10.77 1.04
N LEU A 138 -4.01 10.54 1.91
CA LEU A 138 -2.61 10.41 1.52
C LEU A 138 -2.37 9.16 0.65
N ILE A 139 -2.98 8.02 1.00
CA ILE A 139 -2.88 6.79 0.19
C ILE A 139 -3.52 6.99 -1.19
N VAL A 140 -4.71 7.60 -1.25
CA VAL A 140 -5.40 7.91 -2.51
C VAL A 140 -4.55 8.86 -3.35
N TYR A 141 -3.93 9.87 -2.74
CA TYR A 141 -3.01 10.79 -3.42
C TYR A 141 -1.83 10.04 -4.05
N PHE A 142 -1.15 9.17 -3.31
CA PHE A 142 -0.05 8.37 -3.87
C PHE A 142 -0.50 7.44 -5.01
N TRP A 143 -1.68 6.85 -4.89
CA TRP A 143 -2.25 6.05 -5.98
C TRP A 143 -2.52 6.89 -7.22
N LEU A 144 -3.06 8.11 -7.06
CA LEU A 144 -3.27 9.04 -8.17
C LEU A 144 -1.96 9.47 -8.85
N VAL A 145 -0.87 9.64 -8.10
CA VAL A 145 0.45 9.95 -8.68
C VAL A 145 0.93 8.81 -9.59
N ILE A 146 0.82 7.56 -9.14
CA ILE A 146 1.19 6.38 -9.95
C ILE A 146 0.28 6.28 -11.18
N TYR A 147 -1.02 6.50 -10.99
CA TYR A 147 -2.00 6.49 -12.08
C TYR A 147 -1.70 7.55 -13.14
N SER A 148 -1.44 8.78 -12.71
CA SER A 148 -1.13 9.89 -13.61
C SER A 148 0.12 9.62 -14.43
N ARG A 149 1.19 9.04 -13.83
CA ARG A 149 2.38 8.64 -14.58
C ARG A 149 2.10 7.52 -15.59
N SER A 150 1.27 6.54 -15.20
CA SER A 150 0.89 5.45 -16.11
C SER A 150 0.11 5.96 -17.31
N GLU A 151 -0.72 7.00 -17.13
CA GLU A 151 -1.49 7.61 -18.21
C GLU A 151 -0.60 8.49 -19.11
N GLU A 152 0.34 9.23 -18.54
CA GLU A 152 1.32 10.02 -19.30
C GLU A 152 2.14 9.14 -20.27
N ILE A 153 2.63 8.00 -19.79
CA ILE A 153 3.35 7.01 -20.63
C ILE A 153 2.44 6.44 -21.72
N LYS A 154 1.16 6.25 -21.42
CA LYS A 154 0.18 5.74 -22.39
C LYS A 154 -0.04 6.77 -23.50
N ASP A 155 -0.27 8.03 -23.14
CA ASP A 155 -0.52 9.11 -24.09
C ASP A 155 0.71 9.41 -24.96
N ALA A 156 1.92 9.37 -24.40
CA ALA A 156 3.16 9.54 -25.15
C ALA A 156 3.30 8.50 -26.27
N LYS A 157 2.92 7.23 -26.01
CA LYS A 157 2.93 6.18 -27.04
C LYS A 157 1.91 6.42 -28.15
N PHE A 158 0.70 6.88 -27.81
CA PHE A 158 -0.32 7.20 -28.81
C PHE A 158 0.09 8.39 -29.69
N SER A 159 0.72 9.42 -29.11
CA SER A 159 1.24 10.55 -29.90
C SER A 159 2.39 10.15 -30.83
N SER A 160 3.22 9.17 -30.44
CA SER A 160 4.30 8.65 -31.29
C SER A 160 3.85 7.65 -32.36
N GLY A 161 2.66 7.05 -32.20
CA GLY A 161 2.09 6.09 -33.15
C GLY A 161 1.09 6.69 -34.15
N GLY A 162 0.75 7.98 -34.01
CA GLY A 162 -0.17 8.71 -34.90
C GLY A 162 0.49 9.42 -36.08
N CYS A 163 1.82 9.34 -36.22
CA CYS A 163 2.58 9.78 -37.39
C CYS A 163 3.34 8.59 -37.97
N ALA A 164 2.62 7.61 -38.50
CA ALA A 164 3.15 6.56 -39.37
C ALA A 164 2.08 6.15 -40.38
#